data_AF-A0AAE0HN17-F1
#
_entry.id   AF-A0AAE0HN17-F1
#
_cell.length_a   1.000
_cell.length_b   1.000
_cell.length_c   1.000
_cell.angle_alpha   90.00
_cell.angle_beta   90.00
_cell.angle_gamma   90.00
#
_symmetry.space_group_name_H-M   'P 1'
#
loop_
_entity.id
_entity.type
_entity.pdbx_description
1 polymer ?
#
loop_
_entity_poly.entity_id
_entity_poly.type
_entity_poly.pdbx_seq_one_letter_code
_entity_poly.pdbx_strand_id
1 'polypeptide(L)'
;MSTATPTPKFNSKSPTIRRILREAHELTTTPSADYHAEPLETDLFEWHFTLRGPPASPFEHGIYHGRIVLPPGYPLRPPSFRFLTPSGRFETNREICLSISGHHEETWQPAWGIRTALVALRTFMETDVKGQLGGLDAAEPVRRRMAGESTAWKCGACCGGKNNGEILGECVERVREMGEAAAAEEVSVPEELKMGWRDEMEAKGKKAGEEGGEGGDGESDGLAEGFVQTAPVLPTSSSSSGSGQQQQQMAGGSAVPQPTRTVPLPNPPPVAAGPPLQQLQPRADESTVWLDRLIIAVAVLLAAVVAKVMFA
;
A
#
# COMPACT_ATOMS: atom_id res chain seq x y z
N MET A 1 -8.23 -11.07 36.67
CA MET A 1 -6.96 -10.34 36.93
C MET A 1 -6.65 -9.56 35.67
N SER A 2 -6.63 -8.23 35.71
CA SER A 2 -6.39 -7.42 34.51
C SER A 2 -4.89 -7.28 34.26
N THR A 3 -4.39 -7.89 33.19
CA THR A 3 -3.03 -7.67 32.69
C THR A 3 -2.97 -6.32 31.99
N ALA A 4 -2.37 -5.31 32.62
CA ALA A 4 -2.16 -4.01 31.98
C ALA A 4 -1.14 -4.16 30.84
N THR A 5 -1.58 -3.94 29.60
CA THR A 5 -0.71 -3.90 28.42
C THR A 5 0.35 -2.80 28.60
N PRO A 6 1.66 -3.08 28.40
CA PRO A 6 2.68 -2.06 28.56
C PRO A 6 2.56 -1.01 27.45
N THR A 7 2.33 0.25 27.82
CA THR A 7 2.23 1.37 26.87
C THR A 7 3.53 1.53 26.07
N PRO A 8 3.47 1.68 24.74
CA PRO A 8 4.66 1.73 23.89
C PRO A 8 5.48 2.99 24.19
N LYS A 9 6.75 2.81 24.58
CA LYS A 9 7.68 3.93 24.90
C LYS A 9 8.29 4.53 23.63
N PHE A 10 7.54 5.40 22.97
CA PHE A 10 7.99 6.12 21.78
C PHE A 10 8.99 7.26 22.10
N ASN A 11 9.98 7.46 21.21
CA ASN A 11 10.99 8.52 21.37
C ASN A 11 10.45 9.88 20.89
N SER A 12 9.88 10.66 21.82
CA SER A 12 9.30 11.98 21.56
C SER A 12 10.25 13.04 20.98
N LYS A 13 11.57 12.78 20.89
CA LYS A 13 12.53 13.66 20.20
C LYS A 13 12.51 13.47 18.67
N SER A 14 12.09 12.30 18.18
CA SER A 14 12.02 11.99 16.74
C SER A 14 11.15 13.01 15.99
N PRO A 15 11.59 13.55 14.83
CA PRO A 15 10.77 14.43 14.00
C PRO A 15 9.46 13.78 13.56
N THR A 16 9.51 12.50 13.14
CA THR A 16 8.34 11.70 12.74
C THR A 16 7.33 11.59 13.87
N ILE A 17 7.77 11.28 15.09
CA ILE A 17 6.86 11.11 16.24
C ILE A 17 6.25 12.48 16.63
N ARG A 18 7.01 13.58 16.51
CA ARG A 18 6.51 14.96 16.69
C ARG A 18 5.56 15.44 15.59
N ARG A 19 5.61 14.84 14.39
CA ARG A 19 4.64 15.06 13.30
C ARG A 19 3.35 14.27 13.58
N ILE A 20 3.47 12.95 13.81
CA ILE A 20 2.35 12.05 14.13
C ILE A 20 1.52 12.56 15.31
N LEU A 21 2.16 12.91 16.44
CA LEU A 21 1.45 13.42 17.62
C LEU A 21 0.79 14.79 17.40
N ARG A 22 1.31 15.61 16.47
CA ARG A 22 0.69 16.89 16.10
C ARG A 22 -0.59 16.66 15.30
N GLU A 23 -0.56 15.75 14.33
CA GLU A 23 -1.72 15.44 13.50
C GLU A 23 -2.81 14.71 14.30
N ALA A 24 -2.43 13.85 15.25
CA ALA A 24 -3.38 13.22 16.16
C ALA A 24 -4.07 14.25 17.06
N HIS A 25 -3.32 15.25 17.54
CA HIS A 25 -3.88 16.38 18.28
C HIS A 25 -4.81 17.22 17.39
N GLU A 26 -4.38 17.57 16.17
CA GLU A 26 -5.15 18.36 15.20
C GLU A 26 -6.49 17.71 14.82
N LEU A 27 -6.51 16.39 14.58
CA LEU A 27 -7.74 15.63 14.31
C LEU A 27 -8.63 15.46 15.55
N THR A 28 -8.08 15.66 16.74
CA THR A 28 -8.84 15.68 18.01
C THR A 28 -9.42 17.07 18.30
N THR A 29 -8.67 18.15 18.06
CA THR A 29 -9.07 19.54 18.32
C THR A 29 -9.90 20.17 17.22
N THR A 30 -9.85 19.63 16.00
CA THR A 30 -10.55 20.16 14.83
C THR A 30 -11.26 19.00 14.13
N PRO A 31 -12.39 18.53 14.71
CA PRO A 31 -13.13 17.38 14.23
C PRO A 31 -13.81 17.63 12.88
N SER A 32 -14.32 16.57 12.25
CA SER A 32 -15.01 16.61 10.97
C SER A 32 -16.30 15.77 11.03
N ALA A 33 -17.34 16.24 10.35
CA ALA A 33 -18.60 15.51 10.17
C ALA A 33 -18.49 14.39 9.11
N ASP A 34 -17.42 14.40 8.30
CA ASP A 34 -17.20 13.45 7.20
C ASP A 34 -16.12 12.40 7.49
N TYR A 35 -15.24 12.62 8.47
CA TYR A 35 -14.18 11.68 8.80
C TYR A 35 -13.73 11.74 10.25
N HIS A 36 -13.27 10.60 10.75
CA HIS A 36 -12.54 10.43 11.99
C HIS A 36 -11.28 9.59 11.72
N ALA A 37 -10.17 9.88 12.40
CA ALA A 37 -9.02 9.00 12.46
C ALA A 37 -8.21 9.19 13.75
N GLU A 38 -7.63 8.10 14.24
CA GLU A 38 -6.83 8.03 15.46
C GLU A 38 -5.72 6.96 15.34
N PRO A 39 -4.54 7.16 15.96
CA PRO A 39 -3.53 6.10 16.11
C PRO A 39 -4.03 5.01 17.06
N LEU A 40 -3.58 3.76 16.88
CA LEU A 40 -3.84 2.71 17.86
C LEU A 40 -3.08 2.96 19.17
N GLU A 41 -3.69 2.62 20.31
CA GLU A 41 -3.04 2.69 21.63
C GLU A 41 -1.74 1.86 21.70
N THR A 42 -1.65 0.81 20.88
CA THR A 42 -0.52 -0.12 20.80
C THR A 42 0.57 0.30 19.81
N ASP A 43 0.25 1.11 18.79
CA ASP A 43 1.22 1.59 17.80
C ASP A 43 0.80 2.95 17.20
N LEU A 44 1.71 3.93 17.27
CA LEU A 44 1.51 5.25 16.66
C LEU A 44 1.69 5.25 15.13
N PHE A 45 2.21 4.17 14.54
CA PHE A 45 2.38 4.03 13.10
C PHE A 45 1.22 3.31 12.41
N GLU A 46 0.35 2.61 13.14
CA GLU A 46 -0.92 2.08 12.61
C GLU A 46 -2.09 2.91 13.15
N TRP A 47 -2.84 3.52 12.23
CA TRP A 47 -4.01 4.34 12.53
C TRP A 47 -5.25 3.69 11.97
N HIS A 48 -6.38 3.92 12.63
CA HIS A 48 -7.69 3.55 12.13
C HIS A 48 -8.47 4.81 11.73
N PHE A 49 -9.29 4.70 10.68
CA PHE A 49 -10.11 5.78 10.17
C PHE A 49 -11.54 5.32 9.89
N THR A 50 -12.49 6.24 10.00
CA THR A 50 -13.91 6.05 9.66
C THR A 50 -14.35 7.21 8.78
N LEU A 51 -14.88 6.91 7.59
CA LEU A 51 -15.05 7.86 6.48
C LEU A 51 -16.47 7.80 5.91
N ARG A 52 -17.14 8.95 5.81
CA ARG A 52 -18.42 9.09 5.10
C ARG A 52 -18.20 8.96 3.61
N GLY A 53 -19.06 8.21 2.92
CA GLY A 53 -19.10 8.21 1.46
C GLY A 53 -19.28 9.63 0.89
N PRO A 54 -18.81 9.88 -0.34
CA PRO A 54 -19.15 11.09 -1.09
C PRO A 54 -20.67 11.23 -1.29
N PRO A 55 -21.23 12.46 -1.22
CA PRO A 55 -22.63 12.72 -1.56
C PRO A 55 -22.88 12.51 -3.06
N ALA A 56 -24.13 12.33 -3.47
CA ALA A 56 -24.55 12.13 -4.87
C ALA A 56 -23.90 10.93 -5.59
N SER A 57 -23.30 10.00 -4.84
CA SER A 57 -22.50 8.88 -5.36
C SER A 57 -23.15 7.50 -5.06
N PRO A 58 -22.66 6.40 -5.67
CA PRO A 58 -23.02 5.02 -5.26
C PRO A 58 -22.69 4.68 -3.80
N PHE A 59 -21.87 5.50 -3.13
CA PHE A 59 -21.38 5.29 -1.77
C PHE A 59 -22.10 6.17 -0.73
N GLU A 60 -23.04 7.01 -1.18
CA GLU A 60 -23.82 7.91 -0.34
C GLU A 60 -24.55 7.14 0.78
N HIS A 61 -24.71 7.80 1.94
CA HIS A 61 -25.15 7.24 3.22
C HIS A 61 -24.22 6.18 3.83
N GLY A 62 -23.26 5.63 3.07
CA GLY A 62 -22.26 4.71 3.58
C GLY A 62 -21.25 5.36 4.52
N ILE A 63 -20.78 4.59 5.49
CA ILE A 63 -19.72 4.96 6.43
C ILE A 63 -18.73 3.79 6.50
N TYR A 64 -17.53 4.02 5.99
CA TYR A 64 -16.53 2.98 5.76
C TYR A 64 -15.37 3.13 6.73
N HIS A 65 -15.03 2.05 7.40
CA HIS A 65 -13.87 1.98 8.28
C HIS A 65 -12.68 1.37 7.56
N GLY A 66 -11.48 1.83 7.91
CA GLY A 66 -10.23 1.36 7.33
C GLY A 66 -9.03 1.65 8.23
N ARG A 67 -7.84 1.36 7.72
CA ARG A 67 -6.57 1.62 8.40
C ARG A 67 -5.55 2.31 7.50
N ILE A 68 -4.70 3.12 8.13
CA ILE A 68 -3.55 3.82 7.56
C ILE A 68 -2.31 3.23 8.21
N VAL A 69 -1.32 2.82 7.42
CA VAL A 69 -0.01 2.42 7.93
C VAL A 69 1.02 3.46 7.53
N LEU A 70 1.69 4.05 8.52
CA LEU A 70 2.72 5.06 8.35
C LEU A 70 4.10 4.38 8.23
N PRO A 71 4.90 4.65 7.19
CA PRO A 71 6.25 4.12 7.12
C PRO A 71 7.13 4.79 8.20
N PRO A 72 8.22 4.15 8.64
CA PRO A 72 9.23 4.77 9.51
C PRO A 72 9.86 6.06 8.95
N GLY A 73 9.71 6.31 7.64
CA GLY A 73 10.13 7.53 6.95
C GLY A 73 9.08 8.66 6.94
N TYR A 74 7.90 8.49 7.54
CA TYR A 74 6.85 9.52 7.55
C TYR A 74 7.33 10.84 8.21
N PRO A 75 6.97 12.03 7.70
CA PRO A 75 6.16 12.32 6.52
C PRO A 75 6.95 12.38 5.21
N LEU A 76 8.25 12.04 5.18
CA LEU A 76 9.05 12.07 3.95
C LEU A 76 8.69 10.97 2.95
N ARG A 77 8.07 9.88 3.42
CA ARG A 77 7.42 8.86 2.56
C ARG A 77 5.93 8.76 2.89
N PRO A 78 5.07 8.53 1.88
CA PRO A 78 3.61 8.50 2.02
C PRO A 78 3.09 7.34 2.90
N PRO A 79 1.88 7.47 3.44
CA PRO A 79 1.14 6.37 4.06
C PRO A 79 0.74 5.26 3.06
N SER A 80 0.30 4.09 3.57
CA SER A 80 -0.51 3.14 2.80
C SER A 80 -1.90 2.95 3.41
N PHE A 81 -2.93 2.78 2.57
CA PHE A 81 -4.34 2.73 2.97
C PHE A 81 -4.96 1.36 2.69
N ARG A 82 -5.84 0.91 3.58
CA ARG A 82 -6.66 -0.30 3.41
C ARG A 82 -8.07 -0.05 3.94
N PHE A 83 -9.11 -0.32 3.15
CA PHE A 83 -10.49 -0.36 3.67
C PHE A 83 -10.71 -1.68 4.44
N LEU A 84 -11.45 -1.66 5.54
CA LEU A 84 -11.82 -2.85 6.31
C LEU A 84 -13.32 -3.15 6.20
N THR A 85 -14.15 -2.12 6.06
CA THR A 85 -15.57 -2.26 5.68
C THR A 85 -15.71 -2.48 4.17
N PRO A 86 -16.50 -3.48 3.70
CA PRO A 86 -16.80 -3.65 2.28
C PRO A 86 -17.45 -2.40 1.66
N SER A 87 -16.96 -1.96 0.50
CA SER A 87 -17.45 -0.77 -0.20
C SER A 87 -17.92 -1.01 -1.64
N GLY A 88 -17.54 -2.14 -2.25
CA GLY A 88 -17.74 -2.37 -3.68
C GLY A 88 -16.89 -1.47 -4.60
N ARG A 89 -15.92 -0.72 -4.02
CA ARG A 89 -14.91 0.08 -4.74
C ARG A 89 -13.49 -0.40 -4.48
N PHE A 90 -13.25 -0.99 -3.30
CA PHE A 90 -11.97 -1.56 -2.89
C PHE A 90 -12.13 -2.97 -2.32
N GLU A 91 -11.10 -3.79 -2.50
CA GLU A 91 -10.93 -5.07 -1.79
C GLU A 91 -10.66 -4.83 -0.30
N THR A 92 -11.37 -5.55 0.57
CA THR A 92 -11.18 -5.43 2.02
C THR A 92 -9.79 -5.93 2.45
N ASN A 93 -9.09 -5.10 3.24
CA ASN A 93 -7.74 -5.30 3.76
C ASN A 93 -6.62 -5.35 2.70
N ARG A 94 -6.91 -5.07 1.42
CA ARG A 94 -5.90 -4.86 0.38
C ARG A 94 -5.35 -3.43 0.45
N GLU A 95 -4.11 -3.25 0.03
CA GLU A 95 -3.53 -1.91 -0.16
C GLU A 95 -4.07 -1.26 -1.43
N ILE A 96 -4.39 0.03 -1.31
CA ILE A 96 -5.01 0.85 -2.35
C ILE A 96 -3.94 1.77 -2.95
N CYS A 97 -3.72 1.70 -4.26
CA CYS A 97 -2.83 2.64 -4.96
C CYS A 97 -3.52 3.98 -5.21
N LEU A 98 -2.84 5.07 -4.86
CA LEU A 98 -3.25 6.47 -5.01
C LEU A 98 -1.99 7.31 -5.28
N SER A 99 -2.14 8.50 -5.88
CA SER A 99 -1.11 9.56 -5.97
C SER A 99 -0.65 10.13 -4.61
N ILE A 100 -1.23 9.64 -3.51
CA ILE A 100 -0.87 9.94 -2.11
C ILE A 100 -0.40 8.71 -1.32
N SER A 101 -0.10 7.60 -2.01
CA SER A 101 0.25 6.31 -1.40
C SER A 101 1.68 5.88 -1.69
N GLY A 102 2.19 4.90 -0.94
CA GLY A 102 3.50 4.25 -1.15
C GLY A 102 3.77 3.60 -2.53
N HIS A 103 2.85 3.64 -3.48
CA HIS A 103 3.12 3.28 -4.89
C HIS A 103 3.48 4.47 -5.77
N HIS A 104 3.34 5.70 -5.26
CA HIS A 104 3.58 6.96 -5.96
C HIS A 104 4.38 7.92 -5.06
N GLU A 105 5.57 7.50 -4.61
CA GLU A 105 6.42 8.33 -3.74
C GLU A 105 6.88 9.64 -4.45
N GLU A 106 6.83 9.70 -5.78
CA GLU A 106 7.18 10.86 -6.61
C GLU A 106 6.13 11.99 -6.62
N THR A 107 4.86 11.70 -6.36
CA THR A 107 3.79 12.71 -6.28
C THR A 107 3.44 13.11 -4.84
N TRP A 108 3.89 12.34 -3.84
CA TRP A 108 3.69 12.64 -2.42
C TRP A 108 4.45 13.90 -1.96
N GLN A 109 3.73 14.86 -1.38
CA GLN A 109 4.33 16.01 -0.70
C GLN A 109 4.34 15.82 0.83
N PRO A 110 5.50 15.86 1.51
CA PRO A 110 5.60 15.79 2.99
C PRO A 110 4.92 16.93 3.76
N ALA A 111 4.37 17.92 3.07
CA ALA A 111 3.47 18.91 3.64
C ALA A 111 2.13 18.27 4.04
N TRP A 112 1.55 17.43 3.17
CA TRP A 112 0.23 16.82 3.35
C TRP A 112 0.16 15.93 4.61
N GLY A 113 -0.93 16.06 5.36
CA GLY A 113 -1.18 15.27 6.56
C GLY A 113 -2.25 14.19 6.35
N ILE A 114 -2.49 13.40 7.38
CA ILE A 114 -3.61 12.44 7.48
C ILE A 114 -4.93 13.11 7.09
N ARG A 115 -5.18 14.36 7.52
CA ARG A 115 -6.38 15.11 7.13
C ARG A 115 -6.51 15.27 5.61
N THR A 116 -5.49 15.84 4.96
CA THR A 116 -5.45 16.03 3.50
C THR A 116 -5.63 14.70 2.78
N ALA A 117 -4.97 13.65 3.28
CA ALA A 117 -5.03 12.32 2.71
C ALA A 117 -6.41 11.66 2.85
N LEU A 118 -7.15 11.87 3.96
CA LEU A 118 -8.52 11.38 4.14
C LEU A 118 -9.52 12.08 3.21
N VAL A 119 -9.38 13.40 3.00
CA VAL A 119 -10.24 14.13 2.05
C VAL A 119 -9.97 13.65 0.62
N ALA A 120 -8.70 13.49 0.24
CA ALA A 120 -8.32 12.94 -1.07
C ALA A 120 -8.74 11.47 -1.25
N LEU A 121 -8.66 10.63 -0.20
CA LEU A 121 -9.16 9.25 -0.21
C LEU A 121 -10.68 9.19 -0.42
N ARG A 122 -11.42 10.17 0.12
CA ARG A 122 -12.87 10.29 -0.06
C ARG A 122 -13.23 10.62 -1.51
N THR A 123 -12.69 11.71 -2.06
CA THR A 123 -12.96 12.10 -3.46
C THR A 123 -12.49 11.03 -4.44
N PHE A 124 -11.43 10.29 -4.10
CA PHE A 124 -10.96 9.19 -4.91
C PHE A 124 -11.98 8.02 -5.01
N MET A 125 -12.89 7.83 -4.05
CA MET A 125 -13.91 6.75 -4.15
C MET A 125 -14.76 6.85 -5.43
N GLU A 126 -14.91 8.05 -5.98
CA GLU A 126 -15.75 8.39 -7.13
C GLU A 126 -15.06 8.10 -8.49
N THR A 127 -13.77 7.76 -8.47
CA THR A 127 -12.97 7.48 -9.67
C THR A 127 -13.18 6.07 -10.24
N ASP A 128 -12.85 5.89 -11.53
CA ASP A 128 -12.83 4.60 -12.20
C ASP A 128 -11.83 3.61 -11.54
N VAL A 129 -12.15 2.32 -11.58
CA VAL A 129 -11.39 1.22 -10.98
C VAL A 129 -10.21 0.77 -11.87
N LYS A 130 -10.27 1.06 -13.18
CA LYS A 130 -9.33 0.53 -14.18
C LYS A 130 -7.86 0.83 -13.85
N GLY A 131 -7.05 -0.23 -13.83
CA GLY A 131 -5.61 -0.15 -13.59
C GLY A 131 -5.21 0.15 -12.14
N GLN A 132 -6.15 0.11 -11.18
CA GLN A 132 -5.84 0.36 -9.78
C GLN A 132 -5.62 -0.92 -8.97
N LEU A 133 -4.53 -0.97 -8.19
CA LEU A 133 -4.32 -2.03 -7.20
C LEU A 133 -5.38 -1.98 -6.09
N GLY A 134 -5.97 -3.14 -5.77
CA GLY A 134 -7.00 -3.26 -4.74
C GLY A 134 -8.33 -2.60 -5.08
N GLY A 135 -8.51 -2.15 -6.32
CA GLY A 135 -9.79 -1.69 -6.84
C GLY A 135 -10.75 -2.87 -7.09
N LEU A 136 -12.03 -2.68 -6.79
CA LEU A 136 -13.10 -3.64 -7.03
C LEU A 136 -14.23 -2.99 -7.84
N ASP A 137 -14.58 -3.56 -8.99
CA ASP A 137 -15.67 -3.03 -9.83
C ASP A 137 -17.00 -3.73 -9.60
N ALA A 138 -17.58 -3.51 -8.41
CA ALA A 138 -18.94 -3.96 -8.12
C ALA A 138 -19.97 -3.02 -8.77
N ALA A 139 -20.99 -3.58 -9.41
CA ALA A 139 -22.08 -2.80 -10.00
C ALA A 139 -22.75 -1.85 -8.99
N GLU A 140 -23.23 -0.70 -9.45
CA GLU A 140 -23.84 0.35 -8.61
C GLU A 140 -24.87 -0.15 -7.56
N PRO A 141 -25.86 -1.01 -7.87
CA PRO A 141 -26.79 -1.51 -6.85
C PRO A 141 -26.11 -2.33 -5.75
N VAL A 142 -24.96 -2.96 -6.03
CA VAL A 142 -24.15 -3.66 -5.02
C VAL A 142 -23.40 -2.65 -4.14
N ARG A 143 -22.81 -1.59 -4.74
CA ARG A 143 -22.19 -0.48 -4.00
C ARG A 143 -23.18 0.20 -3.06
N ARG A 144 -24.39 0.53 -3.55
CA ARG A 144 -25.46 1.14 -2.73
C ARG A 144 -25.96 0.22 -1.60
N ARG A 145 -26.03 -1.10 -1.84
CA ARG A 145 -26.37 -2.06 -0.77
C ARG A 145 -25.27 -2.13 0.30
N MET A 146 -24.01 -2.23 -0.12
CA MET A 146 -22.85 -2.21 0.78
C MET A 146 -22.75 -0.89 1.56
N ALA A 147 -23.13 0.24 0.97
CA ALA A 147 -23.24 1.53 1.67
C ALA A 147 -24.26 1.44 2.82
N GLY A 148 -25.46 0.93 2.58
CA GLY A 148 -26.46 0.71 3.64
C GLY A 148 -26.00 -0.26 4.74
N GLU A 149 -25.31 -1.34 4.37
CA GLU A 149 -24.74 -2.33 5.30
C GLU A 149 -23.56 -1.76 6.13
N SER A 150 -22.77 -0.84 5.55
CA SER A 150 -21.50 -0.35 6.12
C SER A 150 -21.64 0.35 7.47
N THR A 151 -22.75 1.04 7.71
CA THR A 151 -23.02 1.78 8.96
C THR A 151 -22.96 0.88 10.20
N ALA A 152 -23.43 -0.36 10.09
CA ALA A 152 -23.48 -1.31 11.19
C ALA A 152 -22.19 -2.13 11.40
N TRP A 153 -21.19 -1.97 10.52
CA TRP A 153 -19.92 -2.68 10.60
C TRP A 153 -19.13 -2.26 11.85
N LYS A 154 -18.40 -3.20 12.47
CA LYS A 154 -17.62 -3.01 13.69
C LYS A 154 -16.18 -3.49 13.51
N CYS A 155 -15.21 -2.72 14.01
CA CYS A 155 -13.81 -3.14 14.00
C CYS A 155 -13.54 -4.12 15.16
N GLY A 156 -12.76 -5.17 14.89
CA GLY A 156 -12.29 -6.11 15.92
C GLY A 156 -11.06 -5.65 16.70
N ALA A 157 -10.44 -4.52 16.32
CA ALA A 157 -9.14 -4.07 16.85
C ALA A 157 -9.16 -2.69 17.53
N CYS A 158 -10.19 -1.86 17.34
CA CYS A 158 -10.21 -0.48 17.81
C CYS A 158 -11.61 0.00 18.22
N CYS A 159 -11.71 1.28 18.63
CA CYS A 159 -12.96 1.98 18.93
C CYS A 159 -13.91 1.30 19.94
N GLY A 160 -13.40 0.44 20.83
CA GLY A 160 -14.16 -0.14 21.95
C GLY A 160 -15.36 -1.02 21.56
N GLY A 161 -15.41 -1.52 20.32
CA GLY A 161 -16.56 -2.27 19.81
C GLY A 161 -17.74 -1.41 19.35
N LYS A 162 -17.54 -0.11 19.10
CA LYS A 162 -18.49 0.76 18.38
C LYS A 162 -18.61 0.36 16.90
N ASN A 163 -19.74 0.70 16.28
CA ASN A 163 -19.94 0.64 14.83
C ASN A 163 -19.58 1.96 14.13
N ASN A 164 -19.47 1.89 12.81
CA ASN A 164 -19.10 3.03 11.97
C ASN A 164 -20.05 4.24 12.15
N GLY A 165 -21.35 3.99 12.29
CA GLY A 165 -22.37 5.00 12.59
C GLY A 165 -22.20 5.65 13.97
N GLU A 166 -21.90 4.86 15.01
CA GLU A 166 -21.60 5.35 16.36
C GLU A 166 -20.34 6.25 16.36
N ILE A 167 -19.25 5.79 15.73
CA ILE A 167 -17.98 6.53 15.65
C ILE A 167 -18.13 7.88 14.95
N LEU A 168 -18.80 7.91 13.78
CA LEU A 168 -18.97 9.15 13.04
C LEU A 168 -20.07 10.05 13.62
N GLY A 169 -21.10 9.47 14.25
CA GLY A 169 -22.12 10.21 14.99
C GLY A 169 -21.52 11.03 16.15
N GLU A 170 -20.63 10.44 16.94
CA GLU A 170 -19.87 11.17 17.98
C GLU A 170 -18.99 12.29 17.41
N CYS A 171 -18.53 12.18 16.15
CA CYS A 171 -17.78 13.25 15.50
C CYS A 171 -18.68 14.39 15.01
N VAL A 172 -19.88 14.08 14.49
CA VAL A 172 -20.89 15.07 14.14
C VAL A 172 -21.34 15.85 15.37
N GLU A 173 -21.60 15.16 16.49
CA GLU A 173 -22.00 15.83 17.74
C GLU A 173 -20.88 16.72 18.30
N ARG A 174 -19.61 16.28 18.28
CA ARG A 174 -18.47 17.14 18.65
C ARG A 174 -18.35 18.38 17.76
N VAL A 175 -18.58 18.27 16.45
CA VAL A 175 -18.63 19.44 15.56
C VAL A 175 -19.78 20.37 15.94
N ARG A 176 -20.96 19.82 16.25
CA ARG A 176 -22.16 20.57 16.69
C ARG A 176 -21.95 21.30 18.01
N GLU A 177 -21.21 20.71 18.95
CA GLU A 177 -20.85 21.31 20.24
C GLU A 177 -19.77 22.39 20.12
N MET A 178 -18.80 22.23 19.21
CA MET A 178 -17.72 23.20 19.00
C MET A 178 -18.15 24.42 18.19
N GLY A 179 -19.22 24.28 17.40
CA GLY A 179 -19.79 25.32 16.56
C GLY A 179 -19.10 25.46 15.20
N GLU A 180 -19.80 26.10 14.25
CA GLU A 180 -19.39 26.21 12.84
C GLU A 180 -18.02 26.89 12.65
N ALA A 181 -17.61 27.76 13.58
CA ALA A 181 -16.32 28.45 13.57
C ALA A 181 -15.12 27.56 14.01
N ALA A 182 -15.37 26.33 14.47
CA ALA A 182 -14.34 25.37 14.89
C ALA A 182 -14.47 23.98 14.23
N ALA A 183 -15.54 23.77 13.43
CA ALA A 183 -15.52 22.79 12.36
C ALA A 183 -14.29 23.04 11.46
N ALA A 184 -13.70 21.99 10.91
CA ALA A 184 -12.57 22.15 10.00
C ALA A 184 -12.93 23.09 8.83
N GLU A 185 -12.21 24.21 8.70
CA GLU A 185 -12.20 25.02 7.47
C GLU A 185 -12.04 24.06 6.28
N GLU A 186 -12.90 24.19 5.26
CA GLU A 186 -13.03 23.17 4.23
C GLU A 186 -11.69 23.00 3.51
N VAL A 187 -10.96 21.92 3.87
CA VAL A 187 -9.62 21.64 3.34
C VAL A 187 -9.75 21.20 1.90
N SER A 188 -9.86 22.20 1.02
CA SER A 188 -9.93 22.04 -0.42
C SER A 188 -8.75 21.19 -0.86
N VAL A 189 -9.02 20.04 -1.46
CA VAL A 189 -8.00 19.16 -2.04
C VAL A 189 -7.08 20.02 -2.92
N PRO A 190 -5.75 20.08 -2.64
CA PRO A 190 -4.84 20.90 -3.43
C PRO A 190 -4.92 20.58 -4.93
N GLU A 191 -4.76 21.59 -5.78
CA GLU A 191 -4.92 21.43 -7.23
C GLU A 191 -3.91 20.44 -7.81
N GLU A 192 -2.74 20.27 -7.19
CA GLU A 192 -1.75 19.27 -7.56
C GLU A 192 -2.31 17.84 -7.46
N LEU A 193 -3.15 17.57 -6.46
CA LEU A 193 -3.86 16.30 -6.34
C LEU A 193 -4.99 16.19 -7.38
N LYS A 194 -5.76 17.26 -7.59
CA LYS A 194 -6.85 17.26 -8.59
C LYS A 194 -6.34 17.04 -10.01
N MET A 195 -5.24 17.69 -10.37
CA MET A 195 -4.60 17.55 -11.69
C MET A 195 -3.96 16.17 -11.85
N GLY A 196 -3.30 15.63 -10.82
CA GLY A 196 -2.78 14.25 -10.85
C GLY A 196 -3.85 13.22 -11.21
N TRP A 197 -5.06 13.32 -10.65
CA TRP A 197 -6.18 12.43 -11.01
C TRP A 197 -6.60 12.57 -12.49
N ARG A 198 -6.55 13.78 -13.08
CA ARG A 198 -6.92 14.02 -14.48
C ARG A 198 -5.84 13.50 -15.43
N ASP A 199 -4.58 13.85 -15.18
CA ASP A 199 -3.46 13.51 -16.06
C ASP A 199 -3.23 11.98 -16.08
N GLU A 200 -3.40 11.28 -14.95
CA GLU A 200 -3.37 9.81 -14.93
C GLU A 200 -4.52 9.18 -15.76
N MET A 201 -5.73 9.75 -15.71
CA MET A 201 -6.86 9.26 -16.50
C MET A 201 -6.67 9.51 -18.00
N GLU A 202 -6.19 10.69 -18.41
CA GLU A 202 -5.94 11.01 -19.82
C GLU A 202 -4.76 10.21 -20.40
N ALA A 203 -3.68 10.01 -19.63
CA ALA A 203 -2.52 9.22 -20.06
C ALA A 203 -2.85 7.72 -20.21
N LYS A 204 -3.62 7.15 -19.28
CA LYS A 204 -4.07 5.74 -19.37
C LYS A 204 -5.16 5.57 -20.42
N GLY A 205 -6.04 6.57 -20.58
CA GLY A 205 -7.06 6.60 -21.65
C GLY A 205 -6.46 6.58 -23.05
N LYS A 206 -5.37 7.33 -23.30
CA LYS A 206 -4.64 7.27 -24.58
C LYS A 206 -4.07 5.89 -24.88
N LYS A 207 -3.44 5.22 -23.91
CA LYS A 207 -2.95 3.85 -24.08
C LYS A 207 -4.05 2.81 -24.34
N ALA A 208 -5.26 3.03 -23.86
CA ALA A 208 -6.41 2.18 -24.15
C ALA A 208 -7.05 2.47 -25.54
N GLY A 209 -6.59 3.50 -26.25
CA GLY A 209 -7.12 3.90 -27.56
C GLY A 209 -6.31 3.42 -28.77
N GLU A 210 -5.14 2.81 -28.59
CA GLU A 210 -4.25 2.38 -29.70
C GLU A 210 -4.36 0.89 -30.07
N GLU A 211 -4.98 0.04 -29.25
CA GLU A 211 -5.26 -1.37 -29.58
C GLU A 211 -6.70 -1.54 -30.09
N GLY A 212 -7.01 -0.97 -31.26
CA GLY A 212 -8.40 -0.83 -31.71
C GLY A 212 -8.66 -0.56 -33.20
N GLY A 213 -7.83 -1.07 -34.13
CA GLY A 213 -8.12 -0.98 -35.57
C GLY A 213 -7.11 -1.68 -36.48
N GLU A 214 -7.58 -2.53 -37.39
CA GLU A 214 -6.78 -3.19 -38.43
C GLU A 214 -6.87 -2.44 -39.78
N GLY A 215 -5.78 -2.45 -40.57
CA GLY A 215 -5.87 -2.38 -42.05
C GLY A 215 -4.94 -1.40 -42.77
N GLY A 216 -4.04 -1.95 -43.61
CA GLY A 216 -3.27 -1.25 -44.66
C GLY A 216 -2.00 -0.54 -44.17
N ASP A 217 -0.77 -0.98 -44.45
CA ASP A 217 -0.04 -1.18 -45.73
C ASP A 217 0.68 0.08 -46.25
N GLY A 218 2.01 0.01 -46.34
CA GLY A 218 2.90 1.12 -46.70
C GLY A 218 4.34 0.90 -46.19
N GLU A 219 5.32 0.90 -47.11
CA GLU A 219 6.71 0.49 -46.87
C GLU A 219 7.69 1.66 -47.06
N SER A 220 8.68 1.84 -46.16
CA SER A 220 10.09 2.23 -46.45
C SER A 220 10.88 2.75 -45.23
N ASP A 221 12.21 2.63 -45.32
CA ASP A 221 13.28 2.86 -44.32
C ASP A 221 13.36 4.23 -43.62
N GLY A 222 14.08 4.30 -42.46
CA GLY A 222 14.29 5.60 -41.76
C GLY A 222 15.19 5.70 -40.51
N LEU A 223 16.22 4.84 -40.33
CA LEU A 223 17.37 4.95 -39.39
C LEU A 223 17.36 5.99 -38.23
N ALA A 224 17.43 5.52 -36.98
CA ALA A 224 18.26 6.13 -35.92
C ALA A 224 18.59 5.11 -34.80
N GLU A 225 19.87 4.97 -34.41
CA GLU A 225 20.31 4.08 -33.33
C GLU A 225 20.43 4.79 -31.97
N GLY A 226 20.38 4.02 -30.87
CA GLY A 226 20.50 4.58 -29.51
C GLY A 226 20.64 3.57 -28.36
N PHE A 227 21.16 2.36 -28.59
CA PHE A 227 21.25 1.32 -27.57
C PHE A 227 22.63 1.24 -26.91
N VAL A 228 22.75 1.73 -25.67
CA VAL A 228 23.98 1.61 -24.86
C VAL A 228 23.82 0.47 -23.84
N GLN A 229 24.35 -0.70 -24.18
CA GLN A 229 24.43 -1.84 -23.27
C GLN A 229 25.78 -1.81 -22.53
N THR A 230 25.77 -1.88 -21.19
CA THR A 230 26.99 -1.99 -20.39
C THR A 230 27.04 -3.33 -19.67
N ALA A 231 28.15 -4.05 -19.88
CA ALA A 231 28.51 -5.26 -19.15
C ALA A 231 29.81 -5.00 -18.35
N PRO A 232 30.01 -5.62 -17.18
CA PRO A 232 31.13 -5.30 -16.30
C PRO A 232 32.45 -5.95 -16.75
N VAL A 233 33.57 -5.28 -16.50
CA VAL A 233 34.92 -5.81 -16.74
C VAL A 233 35.74 -5.76 -15.45
N LEU A 234 36.24 -6.91 -15.01
CA LEU A 234 37.17 -7.05 -13.89
C LEU A 234 38.63 -6.96 -14.38
N PRO A 235 39.51 -6.17 -13.73
CA PRO A 235 40.96 -6.24 -13.98
C PRO A 235 41.61 -7.38 -13.19
N THR A 236 42.49 -8.14 -13.84
CA THR A 236 43.31 -9.21 -13.22
C THR A 236 44.70 -8.68 -12.83
N SER A 237 45.35 -9.30 -11.85
CA SER A 237 46.68 -8.97 -11.33
C SER A 237 47.85 -9.28 -12.28
N SER A 238 48.90 -8.46 -12.25
CA SER A 238 50.29 -8.85 -12.56
C SER A 238 51.30 -7.91 -11.86
N SER A 239 52.60 -8.23 -11.90
CA SER A 239 53.61 -7.66 -10.99
C SER A 239 55.04 -7.61 -11.57
N SER A 240 55.86 -6.59 -11.24
CA SER A 240 57.26 -6.73 -10.75
C SER A 240 58.06 -5.40 -10.72
N SER A 241 59.04 -5.31 -9.78
CA SER A 241 60.33 -4.58 -9.79
C SER A 241 60.46 -3.15 -10.41
N GLY A 242 61.15 -2.15 -9.82
CA GLY A 242 62.03 -1.99 -8.64
C GLY A 242 62.88 -0.68 -8.82
N SER A 243 63.82 -0.23 -7.96
CA SER A 243 64.16 -0.52 -6.54
C SER A 243 65.37 0.32 -6.05
N GLY A 244 65.21 1.23 -5.07
CA GLY A 244 66.29 2.04 -4.44
C GLY A 244 65.83 3.48 -4.06
N GLN A 245 66.41 4.22 -3.09
CA GLN A 245 67.54 3.94 -2.18
C GLN A 245 67.54 4.91 -0.95
N GLN A 246 67.86 4.42 0.27
CA GLN A 246 68.42 5.18 1.44
C GLN A 246 67.55 6.29 2.14
N GLN A 247 67.73 6.70 3.42
CA GLN A 247 68.77 6.47 4.46
C GLN A 247 68.25 6.75 5.91
N GLN A 248 68.57 5.87 6.91
CA GLN A 248 68.75 6.08 8.40
C GLN A 248 67.72 6.88 9.25
N GLN A 249 67.48 6.70 10.57
CA GLN A 249 67.65 5.65 11.62
C GLN A 249 66.78 6.10 12.87
N MET A 250 66.77 5.59 14.11
CA MET A 250 67.63 4.65 14.86
C MET A 250 66.81 3.67 15.76
N ALA A 251 66.78 3.81 17.11
CA ALA A 251 66.24 2.79 18.04
C ALA A 251 65.85 3.31 19.45
N GLY A 252 65.02 2.54 20.20
CA GLY A 252 64.93 2.60 21.67
C GLY A 252 63.58 2.22 22.32
N GLY A 253 63.56 1.15 23.13
CA GLY A 253 62.47 0.84 24.08
C GLY A 253 61.53 -0.31 23.69
N SER A 254 61.32 -1.28 24.59
CA SER A 254 60.47 -2.47 24.34
C SER A 254 59.38 -2.63 25.42
N ALA A 255 58.12 -2.70 24.97
CA ALA A 255 56.97 -3.17 25.77
C ALA A 255 55.86 -3.63 24.82
N VAL A 256 55.56 -4.93 24.79
CA VAL A 256 54.48 -5.51 23.96
C VAL A 256 53.30 -5.91 24.84
N PRO A 257 52.10 -5.30 24.70
CA PRO A 257 50.89 -5.80 25.34
C PRO A 257 50.41 -7.08 24.64
N GLN A 258 50.04 -8.10 25.40
CA GLN A 258 49.51 -9.36 24.85
C GLN A 258 48.07 -9.18 24.33
N PRO A 259 47.67 -9.91 23.26
CA PRO A 259 46.28 -9.92 22.81
C PRO A 259 45.37 -10.64 23.81
N THR A 260 44.17 -10.08 24.02
CA THR A 260 43.17 -10.63 24.94
C THR A 260 42.72 -12.03 24.52
N ARG A 261 42.71 -12.97 25.48
CA ARG A 261 42.29 -14.36 25.31
C ARG A 261 40.82 -14.47 24.88
N THR A 262 40.57 -14.95 23.66
CA THR A 262 39.22 -15.27 23.18
C THR A 262 38.60 -16.37 24.04
N VAL A 263 37.39 -16.13 24.55
CA VAL A 263 36.59 -17.14 25.26
C VAL A 263 35.68 -17.84 24.23
N PRO A 264 35.77 -19.17 24.06
CA PRO A 264 34.81 -19.91 23.24
C PRO A 264 33.41 -19.85 23.87
N LEU A 265 32.38 -19.61 23.06
CA LEU A 265 31.00 -19.83 23.52
C LEU A 265 30.77 -21.32 23.77
N PRO A 266 29.93 -21.71 24.75
CA PRO A 266 29.44 -23.07 24.86
C PRO A 266 28.67 -23.48 23.59
N ASN A 267 28.85 -24.72 23.15
CA ASN A 267 28.01 -25.28 22.09
C ASN A 267 26.53 -25.32 22.54
N PRO A 268 25.57 -25.03 21.64
CA PRO A 268 24.16 -25.26 21.93
C PRO A 268 23.90 -26.76 22.18
N PRO A 269 22.89 -27.12 23.00
CA PRO A 269 22.51 -28.51 23.18
C PRO A 269 22.03 -29.14 21.87
N PRO A 270 22.17 -30.46 21.69
CA PRO A 270 21.68 -31.13 20.49
C PRO A 270 20.17 -30.93 20.34
N VAL A 271 19.76 -30.36 19.20
CA VAL A 271 18.35 -30.19 18.87
C VAL A 271 17.73 -31.58 18.75
N ALA A 272 16.77 -31.89 19.62
CA ALA A 272 16.01 -33.13 19.53
C ALA A 272 15.32 -33.18 18.15
N ALA A 273 15.48 -34.31 17.44
CA ALA A 273 14.89 -34.48 16.12
C ALA A 273 13.35 -34.35 16.23
N GLY A 274 12.80 -33.31 15.61
CA GLY A 274 11.36 -33.18 15.47
C GLY A 274 10.78 -34.33 14.64
N PRO A 275 9.47 -34.59 14.73
CA PRO A 275 8.81 -35.51 13.80
C PRO A 275 9.10 -35.07 12.35
N PRO A 276 9.21 -36.02 11.40
CA PRO A 276 9.54 -35.70 10.03
C PRO A 276 8.54 -34.70 9.45
N LEU A 277 9.02 -33.72 8.67
CA LEU A 277 8.16 -32.81 7.94
C LEU A 277 7.27 -33.61 7.00
N GLN A 278 6.01 -33.78 7.39
CA GLN A 278 4.98 -34.32 6.53
C GLN A 278 4.85 -33.35 5.35
N GLN A 279 5.29 -33.79 4.17
CA GLN A 279 5.15 -32.99 2.96
C GLN A 279 3.67 -32.62 2.82
N LEU A 280 3.39 -31.32 2.68
CA LEU A 280 2.12 -30.83 2.16
C LEU A 280 2.01 -31.31 0.71
N GLN A 281 1.47 -32.52 0.55
CA GLN A 281 1.00 -32.99 -0.74
C GLN A 281 0.03 -31.92 -1.26
N PRO A 282 0.22 -31.36 -2.47
CA PRO A 282 -0.74 -30.43 -3.02
C PRO A 282 -2.08 -31.14 -3.10
N ARG A 283 -3.07 -30.63 -2.36
CA ARG A 283 -4.44 -31.13 -2.42
C ARG A 283 -4.92 -30.90 -3.84
N ALA A 284 -4.95 -31.96 -4.64
CA ALA A 284 -5.42 -31.90 -6.02
C ALA A 284 -6.83 -31.29 -6.01
N ASP A 285 -6.97 -30.11 -6.62
CA ASP A 285 -8.19 -29.34 -6.54
C ASP A 285 -9.24 -29.94 -7.48
N GLU A 286 -10.38 -30.31 -6.89
CA GLU A 286 -11.51 -30.93 -7.57
C GLU A 286 -12.05 -30.02 -8.70
N SER A 287 -11.82 -28.69 -8.61
CA SER A 287 -12.16 -27.71 -9.63
C SER A 287 -11.57 -28.02 -11.01
N THR A 288 -10.36 -28.59 -11.07
CA THR A 288 -9.60 -28.78 -12.32
C THR A 288 -10.24 -29.82 -13.25
N VAL A 289 -10.75 -30.92 -12.69
CA VAL A 289 -11.27 -32.06 -13.47
C VAL A 289 -12.56 -31.72 -14.21
N TRP A 290 -13.36 -30.76 -13.71
CA TRP A 290 -14.52 -30.24 -14.43
C TRP A 290 -14.12 -29.30 -15.57
N LEU A 291 -13.11 -28.44 -15.34
CA LEU A 291 -12.61 -27.50 -16.34
C LEU A 291 -12.01 -28.24 -17.55
N ASP A 292 -11.17 -29.25 -17.32
CA ASP A 292 -10.60 -30.10 -18.39
C ASP A 292 -11.69 -30.77 -19.24
N ARG A 293 -12.75 -31.28 -18.59
CA ARG A 293 -13.90 -31.89 -19.29
C ARG A 293 -14.67 -30.88 -20.13
N LEU A 294 -14.81 -29.64 -19.66
CA LEU A 294 -15.47 -28.56 -20.40
C LEU A 294 -14.63 -28.12 -21.61
N ILE A 295 -13.30 -28.00 -21.46
CA ILE A 295 -12.36 -27.73 -22.55
C ILE A 295 -12.44 -28.82 -23.63
N ILE A 296 -12.43 -30.09 -23.25
CA ILE A 296 -12.56 -31.23 -24.18
C ILE A 296 -13.91 -31.19 -24.91
N ALA A 297 -15.01 -30.89 -24.21
CA ALA A 297 -16.33 -30.79 -24.83
C ALA A 297 -16.41 -29.65 -25.88
N VAL A 298 -15.83 -28.48 -25.59
CA VAL A 298 -15.73 -27.36 -26.53
C VAL A 298 -14.85 -27.72 -27.73
N ALA A 299 -13.70 -28.37 -27.52
CA ALA A 299 -12.82 -28.81 -28.60
C ALA A 299 -13.50 -29.81 -29.56
N VAL A 300 -14.27 -30.77 -29.02
CA VAL A 300 -15.05 -31.73 -29.82
C VAL A 300 -16.16 -31.03 -30.61
N LEU A 301 -16.86 -30.06 -30.01
CA LEU A 301 -17.88 -29.27 -30.72
C LEU A 301 -17.30 -28.43 -31.86
N LEU A 302 -16.16 -27.77 -31.63
CA LEU A 302 -15.44 -27.02 -32.67
C LEU A 302 -14.97 -27.93 -33.81
N ALA A 303 -14.39 -29.09 -33.48
CA ALA A 303 -14.00 -30.09 -34.47
C ALA A 303 -15.19 -30.61 -35.29
N ALA A 304 -16.35 -30.82 -34.66
CA ALA A 304 -17.58 -31.22 -35.35
C ALA A 304 -18.15 -30.12 -36.26
N VAL A 305 -18.04 -28.84 -35.87
CA VAL A 305 -18.41 -27.70 -36.72
C VAL A 305 -17.46 -27.58 -37.93
N VAL A 306 -16.15 -27.66 -37.71
CA VAL A 306 -15.16 -27.64 -38.81
C VAL A 306 -15.36 -28.81 -39.76
N ALA A 307 -15.55 -30.04 -39.25
CA ALA A 307 -15.88 -31.19 -40.08
C ALA A 307 -17.18 -30.99 -40.88
N LYS A 308 -18.22 -30.42 -40.25
CA LYS A 308 -19.49 -30.09 -40.94
C LYS A 308 -19.32 -29.05 -42.04
N VAL A 309 -18.36 -28.13 -41.93
CA VAL A 309 -18.04 -27.12 -42.96
C VAL A 309 -17.14 -27.70 -44.06
N MET A 310 -16.28 -28.67 -43.75
CA MET A 310 -15.36 -29.31 -44.70
C MET A 310 -15.99 -30.48 -45.50
N PHE A 311 -17.14 -31.00 -45.08
CA PHE A 311 -17.81 -32.17 -45.66
C PHE A 311 -19.30 -31.93 -46.00
N ALA A 312 -19.67 -30.68 -46.32
CA ALA A 312 -21.01 -30.28 -46.78
C ALA A 312 -20.93 -29.39 -48.03
#